data_AF-X0Y0Q1-F1
#
_entry.id   AF-X0Y0Q1-F1
#
_cell.length_a   1.000
_cell.length_b   1.000
_cell.length_c   1.000
_cell.angle_alpha   90.00
_cell.angle_beta   90.00
_cell.angle_gamma   90.00
#
_symmetry.space_group_name_H-M   'P 1'
#
loop_
_entity.id
_entity.type
_entity.pdbx_description
1 polymer ?
#
loop_
_entity_poly.entity_id
_entity_poly.type
_entity_poly.pdbx_seq_one_letter_code
_entity_poly.pdbx_strand_id
1 'polypeptide(L)'
;MKLEAEDVWTWIYGYYQKGLLDPVTSWAHPTPWLIELYRKGHWDGVYRYVHYDRSRRQYYFPTGFLDRVEAYLAKINHPHMLVDKRTFEICDPETQQAPYELHGDQGSISLIDGKYAYQADAINAGLLFGRGILQLATGGGKTEVGAAIIKALGRRTVWFTHRKTLLHQTRER
;
A
#
# COMPACT_ATOMS: atom_id res chain seq x y z
N MET A 1 11.82 -13.20 17.09
CA MET A 1 10.48 -13.33 16.48
C MET A 1 10.62 -13.60 14.98
N LYS A 2 9.79 -14.43 14.34
CA LYS A 2 9.83 -14.61 12.88
C LYS A 2 8.65 -13.86 12.25
N LEU A 3 8.92 -13.06 11.23
CA LEU A 3 7.93 -12.39 10.38
C LEU A 3 7.91 -13.09 9.02
N GLU A 4 6.73 -13.47 8.56
CA GLU A 4 6.54 -14.05 7.23
C GLU A 4 5.63 -13.15 6.42
N ALA A 5 6.19 -12.46 5.43
CA ALA A 5 5.46 -11.52 4.59
C ALA A 5 4.81 -12.27 3.41
N GLU A 6 3.48 -12.28 3.37
CA GLU A 6 2.69 -12.66 2.20
C GLU A 6 2.15 -11.39 1.52
N ASP A 7 1.45 -11.54 0.39
CA ASP A 7 1.01 -10.42 -0.44
C ASP A 7 0.11 -9.42 0.32
N VAL A 8 -0.78 -9.93 1.17
CA VAL A 8 -1.76 -9.13 1.92
C VAL A 8 -1.43 -9.04 3.41
N TRP A 9 -0.98 -10.14 4.00
CA TRP A 9 -0.74 -10.26 5.44
C TRP A 9 0.72 -10.60 5.76
N THR A 10 1.25 -9.97 6.81
CA THR A 10 2.48 -10.43 7.46
C THR A 10 2.10 -11.24 8.69
N TRP A 11 2.56 -12.49 8.73
CA TRP A 11 2.35 -13.40 9.84
C TRP A 11 3.49 -13.31 10.84
N ILE A 12 3.13 -13.30 12.13
CA ILE A 12 4.05 -13.26 13.25
C ILE A 12 4.11 -14.66 13.87
N TYR A 13 5.27 -15.28 13.80
CA TYR A 13 5.57 -16.57 14.39
C TYR A 13 6.41 -16.42 15.66
N GLY A 14 6.01 -17.17 16.69
CA GLY A 14 6.67 -17.19 18.00
C GLY A 14 5.90 -16.40 19.06
N TYR A 15 6.58 -16.07 20.16
CA TYR A 15 5.95 -15.35 21.27
C TYR A 15 5.74 -13.87 20.91
N TYR A 16 4.49 -13.48 20.71
CA TYR A 16 4.07 -12.09 20.52
C TYR A 16 3.49 -11.52 21.82
N GLN A 17 4.09 -10.44 22.32
CA GLN A 17 3.53 -9.64 23.40
C GLN A 17 2.64 -8.55 22.80
N LYS A 18 1.41 -8.42 23.29
CA LYS A 18 0.39 -7.49 22.80
C LYS A 18 0.88 -6.02 22.74
N GLY A 19 1.86 -5.62 23.55
CA GLY A 19 2.43 -4.27 23.53
C GLY A 19 3.64 -4.08 22.60
N LEU A 20 4.19 -5.14 22.01
CA LEU A 20 5.46 -5.06 21.26
C LEU A 20 5.31 -4.24 19.98
N LEU A 21 4.24 -4.47 19.21
CA LEU A 21 4.03 -3.82 17.91
C LEU A 21 2.95 -2.73 17.93
N ASP A 22 2.19 -2.62 19.03
CA ASP A 22 1.14 -1.60 19.19
C ASP A 22 1.65 -0.17 18.88
N PRO A 23 2.87 0.27 19.25
CA PRO A 23 3.35 1.62 18.95
C PRO A 23 3.40 1.99 17.46
N VAL A 24 3.45 0.99 16.57
CA VAL A 24 3.56 1.19 15.12
C VAL A 24 2.41 0.59 14.31
N THR A 25 1.61 -0.28 14.93
CA THR A 25 0.46 -0.97 14.29
C THR A 25 -0.86 -0.67 14.99
N SER A 26 -0.91 0.38 15.81
CA SER A 26 -2.14 0.85 16.42
C SER A 26 -2.30 2.36 16.30
N TRP A 27 -3.53 2.83 16.49
CA TRP A 27 -3.87 4.24 16.51
C TRP A 27 -4.84 4.52 17.65
N ALA A 28 -4.45 5.42 18.54
CA ALA A 28 -5.32 5.91 19.60
C ALA A 28 -6.32 6.91 19.01
N HIS A 29 -7.61 6.67 19.22
CA HIS A 29 -8.64 7.59 18.78
C HIS A 29 -8.48 8.91 19.56
N PRO A 30 -8.63 10.09 18.93
CA PRO A 30 -8.41 11.38 19.57
C PRO A 30 -9.52 11.74 20.56
N THR A 31 -10.74 11.23 20.35
CA THR A 31 -11.93 11.56 21.15
C THR A 31 -12.72 10.32 21.59
N PRO A 32 -12.09 9.31 22.24
CA PRO A 32 -12.73 8.04 22.54
C PRO A 32 -13.93 8.18 23.51
N TRP A 33 -13.92 9.20 24.37
CA TRP A 33 -15.03 9.50 25.29
C TRP A 33 -16.36 9.83 24.59
N LEU A 34 -16.35 10.20 23.31
CA LEU A 34 -17.57 10.40 22.52
C LEU A 34 -18.19 9.07 22.06
N ILE A 35 -17.40 7.99 22.01
CA ILE A 35 -17.81 6.69 21.49
C ILE A 35 -18.48 5.89 22.61
N GLU A 36 -19.66 5.35 22.33
CA GLU A 36 -20.47 4.62 23.32
C GLU A 36 -19.77 3.37 23.87
N LEU A 37 -19.09 2.60 23.00
CA LEU A 37 -18.34 1.41 23.41
C LEU A 37 -17.23 1.73 24.42
N TYR A 38 -16.58 2.89 24.28
CA TYR A 38 -15.57 3.33 25.24
C TYR A 38 -16.21 3.70 26.58
N ARG A 39 -17.31 4.48 26.56
CA ARG A 39 -18.04 4.85 27.78
C ARG A 39 -18.61 3.65 28.53
N LYS A 40 -19.00 2.60 27.80
CA LYS A 40 -19.46 1.32 28.37
C LYS A 40 -18.32 0.39 28.80
N GLY A 41 -17.06 0.76 28.58
CA GLY A 41 -15.89 -0.07 28.92
C GLY A 41 -15.68 -1.28 28.01
N HIS A 42 -16.39 -1.38 26.88
CA HIS A 42 -16.24 -2.47 25.90
C HIS A 42 -15.08 -2.25 24.91
N TRP A 43 -14.54 -1.04 24.87
CA TRP A 43 -13.41 -0.69 24.02
C TRP A 43 -12.48 0.29 24.75
N ASP A 44 -11.19 0.15 24.52
CA ASP A 44 -10.15 0.92 25.22
C ASP A 44 -9.73 2.19 24.48
N GLY A 45 -10.38 2.53 23.37
CA GLY A 45 -10.10 3.75 22.61
C GLY A 45 -8.98 3.60 21.57
N VAL A 46 -8.44 2.38 21.40
CA VAL A 46 -7.32 2.11 20.50
C VAL A 46 -7.76 1.18 19.38
N TYR A 47 -7.53 1.60 18.13
CA TYR A 47 -7.63 0.73 16.97
C TYR A 47 -6.32 -0.04 16.81
N ARG A 48 -6.39 -1.37 16.78
CA ARG A 48 -5.23 -2.25 16.60
C ARG A 48 -5.34 -2.99 15.28
N TYR A 49 -4.25 -3.03 14.53
CA TYR A 49 -4.14 -3.72 13.25
C TYR A 49 -3.40 -5.05 13.34
N VAL A 50 -2.94 -5.43 14.54
CA VAL A 50 -2.48 -6.80 14.82
C VAL A 50 -3.67 -7.62 15.30
N HIS A 51 -3.96 -8.68 14.58
CA HIS A 51 -5.06 -9.60 14.87
C HIS A 51 -4.54 -11.00 15.12
N TYR A 52 -5.36 -11.83 15.76
CA TYR A 52 -5.05 -13.24 16.00
C TYR A 52 -5.92 -14.12 15.12
N ASP A 53 -5.29 -14.96 14.31
CA ASP A 53 -5.98 -15.96 13.51
C ASP A 53 -6.09 -17.27 14.29
N ARG A 54 -7.32 -17.75 14.49
CA ARG A 54 -7.56 -18.99 15.24
C ARG A 54 -7.18 -20.26 14.46
N SER A 55 -7.21 -20.22 13.13
CA SER A 55 -6.91 -21.39 12.29
C SER A 55 -5.41 -21.67 12.23
N ARG A 56 -4.60 -20.64 11.99
CA ARG A 56 -3.13 -20.72 11.96
C ARG A 56 -2.52 -20.63 13.36
N ARG A 57 -3.31 -20.20 14.36
CA ARG A 57 -2.87 -19.93 15.73
C ARG A 57 -1.72 -18.92 15.79
N GLN A 58 -1.73 -17.94 14.89
CA GLN A 58 -0.69 -16.91 14.76
C GLN A 58 -1.30 -15.51 14.78
N TYR A 59 -0.46 -14.54 15.13
CA TYR A 59 -0.80 -13.13 14.95
C TYR A 59 -0.45 -12.68 13.54
N TYR A 60 -1.15 -11.67 13.03
CA TYR A 60 -0.89 -11.10 11.72
C TYR A 60 -1.27 -9.62 11.67
N PHE A 61 -0.70 -8.89 10.72
CA PHE A 61 -1.02 -7.50 10.42
C PHE A 61 -0.93 -7.24 8.91
N PRO A 62 -1.55 -6.17 8.39
CA PRO A 62 -1.45 -5.84 6.96
C PRO A 62 0.01 -5.64 6.52
N THR A 63 0.44 -6.28 5.44
CA THR A 63 1.86 -6.25 5.01
C THR A 63 2.35 -4.83 4.68
N GLY A 64 1.46 -3.88 4.43
CA GLY A 64 1.82 -2.46 4.27
C GLY A 64 2.45 -1.81 5.50
N PHE A 65 2.33 -2.41 6.70
CA PHE A 65 3.04 -1.95 7.90
C PHE A 65 4.44 -2.54 8.05
N LEU A 66 4.86 -3.48 7.17
CA LEU A 66 6.10 -4.26 7.34
C LEU A 66 7.33 -3.36 7.53
N ASP A 67 7.57 -2.41 6.63
CA ASP A 67 8.73 -1.51 6.68
C ASP A 67 8.74 -0.69 7.98
N ARG A 68 7.56 -0.23 8.42
CA ARG A 68 7.39 0.51 9.68
C ARG A 68 7.69 -0.37 10.90
N VAL A 69 7.28 -1.64 10.85
CA VAL A 69 7.52 -2.63 11.91
C VAL A 69 9.00 -3.00 11.97
N GLU A 70 9.64 -3.29 10.85
CA GLU A 70 11.08 -3.60 10.80
C GLU A 70 11.92 -2.44 11.30
N ALA A 71 11.63 -1.21 10.85
CA ALA A 71 12.31 -0.01 11.33
C ALA A 71 12.16 0.17 12.86
N TYR A 72 10.98 -0.12 13.40
CA TYR A 72 10.75 -0.06 14.84
C TYR A 72 11.49 -1.17 15.60
N LEU A 73 11.44 -2.41 15.13
CA LEU A 73 12.15 -3.53 15.75
C LEU A 73 13.66 -3.32 15.74
N ALA A 74 14.21 -2.80 14.64
CA ALA A 74 15.61 -2.39 14.56
C ALA A 74 15.94 -1.28 15.57
N LYS A 75 15.07 -0.26 15.68
CA LYS A 75 15.24 0.85 16.63
C LYS A 75 15.30 0.38 18.10
N ILE A 76 14.51 -0.63 18.45
CA ILE A 76 14.52 -1.19 19.82
C ILE A 76 15.49 -2.37 19.98
N ASN A 77 16.34 -2.65 18.98
CA ASN A 77 17.27 -3.77 18.95
C ASN A 77 16.61 -5.14 19.23
N HIS A 78 15.36 -5.32 18.76
CA HIS A 78 14.63 -6.56 18.97
C HIS A 78 14.95 -7.57 17.86
N PRO A 79 15.53 -8.75 18.18
CA PRO A 79 15.94 -9.72 17.19
C PRO A 79 14.72 -10.31 16.46
N HIS A 80 14.73 -10.19 15.15
CA HIS A 80 13.71 -10.75 14.29
C HIS A 80 14.31 -11.31 13.00
N MET A 81 13.57 -12.23 12.39
CA MET A 81 13.89 -12.84 11.10
C MET A 81 12.73 -12.57 10.16
N LEU A 82 13.01 -11.92 9.02
CA LEU A 82 12.05 -11.74 7.95
C LEU A 82 12.20 -12.89 6.94
N VAL A 83 11.10 -13.55 6.62
CA VAL A 83 10.96 -14.45 5.47
C VAL A 83 9.96 -13.82 4.52
N ASP A 84 10.45 -13.37 3.37
CA ASP A 84 9.62 -12.75 2.36
C ASP A 84 9.14 -13.80 1.35
N LYS A 85 7.81 -13.99 1.28
CA LYS A 85 7.15 -14.93 0.36
C LYS A 85 6.21 -14.21 -0.61
N ARG A 86 6.31 -12.88 -0.69
CA ARG A 86 5.48 -12.09 -1.61
C ARG A 86 5.78 -12.48 -3.05
N THR A 87 4.75 -12.51 -3.88
CA THR A 87 4.84 -12.98 -5.28
C THR A 87 4.65 -11.88 -6.31
N PHE A 88 4.76 -10.60 -5.92
CA PHE A 88 4.64 -9.51 -6.88
C PHE A 88 5.78 -9.60 -7.91
N GLU A 89 5.42 -9.68 -9.18
CA GLU A 89 6.36 -9.51 -10.27
C GLU A 89 6.89 -8.08 -10.19
N ILE A 90 8.18 -7.95 -9.88
CA ILE A 90 8.87 -6.68 -10.03
C ILE A 90 8.94 -6.43 -11.53
N CYS A 91 8.17 -5.45 -11.99
CA CYS A 91 8.27 -4.92 -13.33
C CYS A 91 9.47 -3.98 -13.34
N ASP A 92 10.65 -4.51 -13.70
CA ASP A 92 11.82 -3.67 -13.90
C ASP A 92 11.53 -2.70 -15.07
N PRO A 93 11.48 -1.39 -14.82
CA PRO A 93 11.15 -0.39 -15.83
C PRO A 93 12.06 -0.43 -17.06
N GLU A 94 13.30 -0.91 -16.92
CA GLU A 94 14.26 -1.04 -18.03
C GLU A 94 13.93 -2.22 -18.95
N THR A 95 13.47 -3.33 -18.38
CA THR A 95 13.21 -4.57 -19.15
C THR A 95 11.85 -4.59 -19.83
N GLN A 96 10.86 -3.90 -19.28
CA GLN A 96 9.48 -3.92 -19.79
C GLN A 96 9.07 -2.71 -20.62
N GLN A 97 10.00 -1.77 -20.89
CA GLN A 97 9.74 -0.53 -21.64
C GLN A 97 8.38 0.04 -21.23
N ALA A 98 8.30 0.61 -20.02
CA ALA A 98 7.06 1.21 -19.55
C ALA A 98 6.47 2.07 -20.69
N PRO A 99 5.16 1.93 -21.00
CA PRO A 99 4.57 2.60 -22.15
C PRO A 99 4.45 4.08 -21.80
N TYR A 100 5.56 4.80 -21.97
CA TYR A 100 5.65 6.24 -21.79
C TYR A 100 4.85 7.00 -22.84
N GLU A 101 4.29 6.29 -23.82
CA GLU A 101 3.28 6.78 -24.73
C GLU A 101 1.90 6.18 -24.41
N LEU A 102 0.99 7.06 -23.99
CA LEU A 102 -0.43 6.77 -23.90
C LEU A 102 -1.10 7.31 -25.16
N HIS A 103 -1.74 6.44 -25.92
CA HIS A 103 -2.54 6.81 -27.08
C HIS A 103 -4.01 6.76 -26.69
N GLY A 104 -4.68 7.91 -26.77
CA GLY A 104 -6.13 8.01 -26.60
C GLY A 104 -6.78 8.65 -27.83
N ASP A 105 -8.11 8.75 -27.81
CA ASP A 105 -8.90 9.32 -28.90
C ASP A 105 -8.55 10.79 -29.20
N GLN A 106 -7.98 11.50 -28.21
CA GLN A 106 -7.56 12.90 -28.33
C GLN A 106 -6.08 13.11 -28.66
N GLY A 107 -5.33 12.03 -28.90
CA GLY A 107 -3.92 12.06 -29.30
C GLY A 107 -3.00 11.23 -28.39
N SER A 108 -1.70 11.31 -28.69
CA SER A 108 -0.64 10.63 -27.94
C SER A 108 -0.03 11.56 -26.90
N ILE A 109 0.11 11.10 -25.65
CA ILE A 109 0.81 11.81 -24.58
C ILE A 109 2.12 11.07 -24.29
N SER A 110 3.25 11.77 -24.45
CA SER A 110 4.55 11.31 -23.95
C SER A 110 4.70 11.71 -22.49
N LEU A 111 5.03 10.73 -21.64
CA LEU A 111 5.19 10.85 -20.19
C LEU A 111 6.66 11.00 -19.76
N ILE A 112 7.59 10.93 -20.71
CA ILE A 112 9.04 11.09 -20.50
C ILE A 112 9.55 12.46 -20.91
N ASP A 113 8.84 13.15 -21.81
CA ASP A 113 9.30 14.41 -22.38
C ASP A 113 8.39 15.59 -22.00
N GLY A 114 9.02 16.77 -21.85
CA GLY A 114 8.32 18.03 -21.65
C GLY A 114 7.73 18.22 -20.25
N LYS A 115 6.57 18.90 -20.17
CA LYS A 115 5.98 19.35 -18.89
C LYS A 115 5.56 18.19 -17.97
N TYR A 116 5.41 16.98 -18.50
CA TYR A 116 4.88 15.82 -17.77
C TYR A 116 5.94 14.80 -17.35
N ALA A 117 7.23 15.06 -17.59
CA ALA A 117 8.33 14.13 -17.28
C ALA A 117 8.35 13.65 -15.81
N TYR A 118 7.87 14.48 -14.86
CA TYR A 118 7.75 14.09 -13.45
C TYR A 118 6.81 12.90 -13.20
N GLN A 119 5.95 12.56 -14.16
CA GLN A 119 5.04 11.41 -14.07
C GLN A 119 5.80 10.09 -14.24
N ALA A 120 6.90 10.08 -15.00
CA ALA A 120 7.73 8.90 -15.20
C ALA A 120 8.30 8.37 -13.88
N ASP A 121 8.76 9.27 -12.99
CA ASP A 121 9.28 8.87 -11.67
C ASP A 121 8.22 8.16 -10.82
N ALA A 122 6.97 8.64 -10.87
CA ALA A 122 5.87 8.02 -10.14
C ALA A 122 5.47 6.66 -10.72
N ILE A 123 5.52 6.51 -12.05
CA ILE A 123 5.26 5.25 -12.74
C ILE A 123 6.34 4.22 -12.39
N ASN A 124 7.61 4.62 -12.53
CA ASN A 124 8.76 3.77 -12.24
C ASN A 124 8.78 3.32 -10.78
N ALA A 125 8.49 4.21 -9.84
CA ALA A 125 8.35 3.85 -8.43
C ALA A 125 7.18 2.86 -8.23
N GLY A 126 6.03 3.08 -8.87
CA GLY A 126 4.88 2.18 -8.79
C GLY A 126 5.18 0.77 -9.28
N LEU A 127 5.89 0.65 -10.41
CA LEU A 127 6.28 -0.64 -11.02
C LEU A 127 7.37 -1.35 -10.21
N LEU A 128 8.37 -0.61 -9.72
CA LEU A 128 9.49 -1.15 -8.97
C LEU A 128 9.05 -1.69 -7.60
N PHE A 129 8.24 -0.94 -6.86
CA PHE A 129 7.83 -1.33 -5.50
C PHE A 129 6.58 -2.23 -5.47
N GLY A 130 5.80 -2.26 -6.55
CA GLY A 130 4.59 -3.07 -6.71
C GLY A 130 3.39 -2.66 -5.84
N ARG A 131 3.63 -1.97 -4.72
CA ARG A 131 2.61 -1.43 -3.81
C ARG A 131 3.11 -0.14 -3.17
N GLY A 132 2.19 0.80 -2.93
CA GLY A 132 2.53 2.02 -2.22
C GLY A 132 1.48 3.11 -2.37
N ILE A 133 1.78 4.26 -1.79
CA ILE A 133 1.00 5.49 -1.92
C ILE A 133 1.78 6.44 -2.82
N LEU A 134 1.31 6.63 -4.06
CA LEU A 134 1.86 7.63 -4.97
C LEU A 134 1.24 9.00 -4.69
N GLN A 135 2.06 9.94 -4.20
CA GLN A 135 1.61 11.29 -3.87
C GLN A 135 1.80 12.22 -5.07
N LEU A 136 0.68 12.63 -5.68
CA LEU A 136 0.66 13.54 -6.84
C LEU A 136 -0.29 14.71 -6.58
N ALA A 137 0.09 15.92 -7.00
CA ALA A 137 -0.74 17.12 -6.88
C ALA A 137 -2.06 17.02 -7.68
N THR A 138 -3.08 17.78 -7.31
CA THR A 138 -4.30 17.93 -8.12
C THR A 138 -3.95 18.54 -9.47
N GLY A 139 -4.41 17.94 -10.57
CA GLY A 139 -3.98 18.32 -11.92
C GLY A 139 -2.63 17.73 -12.35
N GLY A 140 -1.94 16.99 -11.47
CA GLY A 140 -0.65 16.35 -11.77
C GLY A 140 -0.72 15.06 -12.60
N GLY A 141 -1.86 14.78 -13.24
CA GLY A 141 -2.05 13.60 -14.08
C GLY A 141 -2.11 12.25 -13.35
N LYS A 142 -2.83 12.19 -12.22
CA LYS A 142 -3.05 10.92 -11.47
C LYS A 142 -3.67 9.82 -12.33
N THR A 143 -4.57 10.20 -13.25
CA THR A 143 -5.26 9.27 -14.12
C THR A 143 -4.30 8.67 -15.15
N GLU A 144 -3.45 9.50 -15.75
CA GLU A 144 -2.44 9.11 -16.74
C GLU A 144 -1.37 8.20 -16.12
N VAL A 145 -0.85 8.57 -14.95
CA VAL A 145 0.08 7.72 -14.19
C VAL A 145 -0.55 6.36 -13.88
N GLY A 146 -1.79 6.35 -13.41
CA GLY A 146 -2.52 5.12 -13.15
C GLY A 146 -2.72 4.26 -14.39
N ALA A 147 -3.13 4.87 -15.52
CA ALA A 147 -3.31 4.19 -16.79
C ALA A 147 -2.01 3.60 -17.32
N ALA A 148 -0.89 4.33 -17.22
CA ALA A 148 0.43 3.86 -17.62
C ALA A 148 0.88 2.64 -16.80
N ILE A 149 0.70 2.67 -15.47
CA ILE A 149 0.99 1.53 -14.60
C ILE A 149 0.10 0.33 -14.98
N ILE A 150 -1.20 0.54 -15.19
CA ILE A 150 -2.13 -0.53 -15.59
C ILE A 150 -1.71 -1.16 -16.92
N LYS A 151 -1.38 -0.32 -17.91
CA LYS A 151 -0.93 -0.76 -19.24
C LYS A 151 0.39 -1.53 -19.15
N ALA A 152 1.35 -1.06 -18.35
CA ALA A 152 2.62 -1.74 -18.11
C ALA A 152 2.44 -3.11 -17.45
N LEU A 153 1.58 -3.20 -16.43
CA LEU A 153 1.31 -4.46 -15.73
C LEU A 153 0.56 -5.46 -16.61
N GLY A 154 -0.29 -5.01 -17.54
CA GLY A 154 -1.07 -5.87 -18.43
C GLY A 154 -2.09 -6.76 -17.68
N ARG A 155 -2.46 -6.39 -16.45
CA ARG A 155 -3.36 -7.18 -15.58
C ARG A 155 -4.75 -6.58 -15.51
N ARG A 156 -5.73 -7.41 -15.13
CA ARG A 156 -7.08 -6.93 -14.79
C ARG A 156 -6.98 -6.05 -13.55
N THR A 157 -7.38 -4.78 -13.68
CA THR A 157 -7.27 -3.79 -12.60
C THR A 157 -8.64 -3.36 -12.12
N VAL A 158 -8.78 -3.20 -10.80
CA VAL A 158 -9.93 -2.56 -10.17
C VAL A 158 -9.56 -1.11 -9.85
N TRP A 159 -10.33 -0.16 -10.37
CA TRP A 159 -10.12 1.27 -10.16
C TRP A 159 -11.24 1.86 -9.29
N PHE A 160 -10.89 2.37 -8.11
CA PHE A 160 -11.83 3.00 -7.19
C PHE A 160 -11.78 4.53 -7.29
N THR A 161 -12.95 5.16 -7.39
CA THR A 161 -13.10 6.62 -7.31
C THR A 161 -14.25 6.99 -6.38
N HIS A 162 -14.22 8.20 -5.84
CA HIS A 162 -15.27 8.68 -4.94
C HIS A 162 -16.60 8.98 -5.67
N ARG A 163 -16.58 9.32 -6.98
CA ARG A 163 -17.76 9.78 -7.71
C ARG A 163 -17.92 9.05 -9.03
N LYS A 164 -19.16 8.68 -9.38
CA LYS A 164 -19.50 8.05 -10.65
C LYS A 164 -19.04 8.85 -11.87
N THR A 165 -19.08 10.19 -11.80
CA THR A 165 -18.60 11.07 -12.88
C THR A 165 -17.10 10.91 -13.12
N LEU A 166 -16.30 10.80 -12.05
CA LEU A 166 -14.85 10.56 -12.16
C LEU A 166 -14.56 9.19 -12.78
N LEU A 167 -15.36 8.17 -12.43
CA LEU A 167 -15.23 6.85 -13.05
C LEU A 167 -15.42 6.91 -14.58
N HIS A 168 -16.47 7.59 -15.05
CA HIS A 168 -16.70 7.75 -16.49
C HIS A 168 -15.59 8.55 -17.18
N GLN A 169 -15.13 9.63 -16.56
CA GLN A 169 -13.99 10.43 -17.05
C GLN A 169 -12.69 9.61 -17.12
N THR A 170 -12.41 8.78 -16.11
CA THR A 170 -11.24 7.90 -16.13
C THR A 170 -11.35 6.85 -17.23
N ARG A 171 -12.55 6.33 -17.52
CA ARG A 171 -12.75 5.32 -18.57
C ARG A 171 -12.55 5.89 -19.99
N GLU A 172 -12.83 7.17 -20.19
CA GLU A 172 -12.69 7.84 -21.49
C GLU A 172 -11.25 8.26 -21.80
N ARG A 173 -10.35 8.26 -20.80
CA ARG A 173 -8.92 8.54 -20.97
C ARG A 173 -8.13 7.27 -21.20
#